data_AF-A0A355TS30-F1
#
_entry.id   AF-A0A355TS30-F1
#
_cell.length_a   1.000
_cell.length_b   1.000
_cell.length_c   1.000
_cell.angle_alpha   90.00
_cell.angle_beta   90.00
_cell.angle_gamma   90.00
#
_symmetry.space_group_name_H-M   'P 1'
#
loop_
_entity.id
_entity.type
_entity.pdbx_description
1 polymer ?
#
loop_
_entity_poly.entity_id
_entity_poly.type
_entity_poly.pdbx_seq_one_letter_code
_entity_poly.pdbx_strand_id
1 'polypeptide(L)' 'MIRYKDGTFYNAHFFGFFLIMRRLLSEDNFANMKEAVIALTNKYPFVRMDYYGFRDDWQEKL' A
#
# COMPACT_ATOMS: atom_id res chain seq x y z
N MET A 1 -11.08 1.85 13.10
CA MET A 1 -11.17 0.75 12.12
C MET A 1 -12.53 0.82 11.45
N ILE A 2 -12.57 0.90 10.12
CA ILE A 2 -13.82 0.97 9.36
C ILE A 2 -14.25 -0.46 9.02
N ARG A 3 -15.54 -0.75 9.14
CA ARG A 3 -16.12 -2.05 8.83
C ARG A 3 -17.18 -1.87 7.74
N TYR A 4 -17.30 -2.85 6.87
CA TYR A 4 -18.46 -2.96 5.99
C TYR A 4 -19.72 -3.28 6.79
N LYS A 5 -20.89 -3.12 6.17
CA LYS A 5 -22.20 -3.41 6.81
C LYS A 5 -22.34 -4.86 7.26
N ASP A 6 -21.59 -5.78 6.65
CA ASP A 6 -21.53 -7.20 6.98
C ASP A 6 -20.54 -7.54 8.12
N GLY A 7 -19.88 -6.53 8.70
CA GLY A 7 -18.94 -6.70 9.81
C GLY A 7 -17.50 -7.01 9.39
N THR A 8 -17.25 -7.26 8.10
CA THR A 8 -15.89 -7.47 7.58
C THR A 8 -15.06 -6.19 7.68
N PHE A 9 -13.75 -6.35 7.88
CA PHE A 9 -12.83 -5.21 8.00
C PHE A 9 -12.63 -4.55 6.65
N TYR A 10 -12.81 -3.23 6.59
CA TYR A 10 -12.45 -2.44 5.43
C TYR A 10 -10.99 -1.97 5.56
N ASN A 11 -10.10 -2.62 4.80
CA ASN A 11 -8.66 -2.40 4.88
C ASN A 11 -8.08 -1.69 3.64
N ALA A 12 -8.91 -1.27 2.68
CA ALA A 12 -8.48 -0.62 1.44
C ALA A 12 -7.96 0.83 1.62
N HIS A 13 -7.58 1.20 2.84
CA HIS A 13 -7.11 2.54 3.19
C HIS A 13 -5.60 2.71 3.09
N PHE A 14 -4.85 1.61 3.10
CA PHE A 14 -3.39 1.70 3.17
C PHE A 14 -2.82 2.36 1.91
N PHE A 15 -3.37 2.07 0.74
CA PHE A 15 -2.98 2.76 -0.49
C PHE A 15 -3.19 4.29 -0.41
N GLY A 16 -4.27 4.74 0.24
CA GLY A 16 -4.48 6.16 0.50
C GLY A 16 -3.38 6.79 1.35
N PHE A 17 -2.96 6.12 2.42
CA PHE A 17 -1.83 6.57 3.23
C PHE A 17 -0.52 6.55 2.43
N PHE A 18 -0.30 5.53 1.60
CA PHE A 18 0.88 5.44 0.73
C PHE A 18 1.00 6.65 -0.22
N LEU A 19 -0.11 7.10 -0.81
CA LEU A 19 -0.16 8.32 -1.62
C LEU A 19 0.11 9.59 -0.81
N ILE A 20 -0.37 9.66 0.43
CA ILE A 20 -0.06 10.78 1.33
C ILE A 20 1.44 10.82 1.63
N MET A 21 2.07 9.66 1.89
CA MET A 21 3.52 9.58 2.11
C MET A 21 4.32 10.07 0.90
N ARG A 22 3.88 9.76 -0.34
CA ARG A 22 4.49 10.32 -1.57
C ARG A 22 4.50 11.85 -1.59
N ARG A 23 3.47 12.49 -1.01
CA ARG A 23 3.36 13.96 -0.97
C ARG A 23 4.18 14.59 0.16
N LEU A 24 4.38 13.86 1.26
CA LEU A 24 5.03 14.38 2.47
C LEU A 24 6.54 14.14 2.51
N LEU A 25 7.00 13.03 1.93
CA LEU A 25 8.40 12.64 1.95
C LEU A 25 9.18 13.27 0.78
N SER A 26 10.50 13.41 0.96
CA SER A 26 11.39 13.63 -0.18
C SER A 26 11.35 12.44 -1.14
N GLU A 27 11.73 12.67 -2.39
CA GLU A 27 11.78 11.63 -3.42
C GLU A 27 12.59 10.40 -2.97
N ASP A 28 13.79 10.62 -2.42
CA ASP A 28 14.65 9.53 -1.93
C ASP A 28 14.01 8.74 -0.79
N ASN A 29 13.38 9.41 0.18
CA ASN A 29 12.74 8.75 1.31
C ASN A 29 11.52 7.96 0.87
N PHE A 30 10.73 8.49 -0.07
CA PHE A 30 9.61 7.77 -0.65
C PHE A 30 10.08 6.57 -1.47
N ALA A 31 11.11 6.72 -2.29
CA ALA A 31 11.68 5.64 -3.09
C ALA A 31 12.20 4.50 -2.19
N ASN A 32 12.96 4.82 -1.14
CA ASN A 32 13.44 3.82 -0.18
C ASN A 32 12.29 3.11 0.55
N MET A 33 11.26 3.84 0.96
CA MET A 33 10.07 3.26 1.57
C MET A 33 9.32 2.34 0.59
N LYS A 34 9.14 2.77 -0.66
CA LYS A 34 8.49 2.00 -1.73
C LYS A 34 9.23 0.68 -1.98
N GLU A 35 10.55 0.72 -2.13
CA GLU A 35 11.38 -0.48 -2.30
C GLU A 35 11.25 -1.44 -1.11
N ALA A 36 11.22 -0.92 0.12
CA ALA A 36 11.00 -1.75 1.30
C ALA A 36 9.63 -2.44 1.29
N VAL A 37 8.56 -1.76 0.85
CA VAL A 37 7.23 -2.37 0.71
C VAL A 37 7.23 -3.45 -0.38
N ILE A 38 7.84 -3.18 -1.55
CA ILE A 38 7.97 -4.17 -2.64
C ILE A 38 8.73 -5.41 -2.14
N ALA A 39 9.86 -5.22 -1.45
CA ALA A 39 10.64 -6.31 -0.88
C ALA A 39 9.82 -7.15 0.12
N LEU A 40 8.98 -6.52 0.95
CA LEU A 40 8.08 -7.23 1.87
C LEU A 40 6.99 -8.02 1.14
N THR A 41 6.39 -7.46 0.09
CA THR A 41 5.39 -8.17 -0.75
C THR A 41 6.02 -9.40 -1.41
N ASN A 42 7.25 -9.29 -1.92
CA ASN A 42 7.97 -10.42 -2.51
C ASN A 42 8.35 -11.48 -1.46
N LYS A 43 8.74 -11.05 -0.26
CA LYS A 43 9.09 -11.94 0.85
C LYS A 43 7.89 -12.73 1.37
N TYR A 44 6.71 -12.12 1.36
CA TYR A 44 5.48 -12.70 1.88
C TYR A 44 4.38 -12.74 0.80
N PRO A 45 4.42 -13.69 -0.13
CA PRO A 45 3.54 -13.71 -1.31
C PRO A 45 2.05 -13.93 -0.98
N PHE A 46 1.72 -14.33 0.25
CA PHE A 46 0.34 -14.43 0.72
C PHE A 46 -0.26 -13.06 1.09
N VAL A 47 0.54 -12.01 1.20
CA VAL A 47 0.08 -10.64 1.44
C VAL A 47 -0.47 -10.09 0.13
N ARG A 48 -1.80 -10.07 0.01
CA ARG A 48 -2.44 -9.52 -1.18
C ARG A 48 -2.57 -7.99 -1.08
N MET A 49 -1.90 -7.27 -1.97
CA MET A 49 -1.89 -5.81 -1.94
C MET A 49 -3.24 -5.20 -2.39
N ASP A 50 -4.01 -5.94 -3.19
CA ASP A 50 -5.38 -5.60 -3.60
C ASP A 50 -6.33 -5.43 -2.40
N TYR A 51 -6.16 -6.26 -1.36
CA TYR A 51 -6.89 -6.20 -0.10
C TYR A 51 -6.69 -4.86 0.64
N TYR A 52 -5.53 -4.24 0.41
CA TYR A 52 -5.13 -2.96 0.98
C TYR A 52 -5.38 -1.77 0.05
N GLY A 53 -6.05 -2.00 -1.08
CA GLY A 53 -6.46 -0.98 -2.05
C GLY A 53 -5.38 -0.59 -3.06
N PHE A 54 -4.26 -1.32 -3.14
CA PHE A 54 -3.25 -1.08 -4.16
C PHE A 54 -3.75 -1.57 -5.53
N ARG A 55 -3.45 -0.79 -6.57
CA ARG A 55 -3.70 -1.16 -7.96
C ARG A 55 -2.63 -2.11 -8.47
N ASP A 56 -2.93 -2.92 -9.48
CA ASP A 56 -1.95 -3.85 -10.06
C ASP A 56 -0.69 -3.14 -10.61
N ASP A 57 -0.80 -1.88 -11.03
CA ASP A 57 0.28 -1.07 -11.63
C ASP A 57 1.01 -0.12 -10.65
N TRP A 58 0.85 -0.34 -9.34
CA TRP A 58 1.40 0.55 -8.31
C TRP A 58 2.93 0.51 -8.22
N GLN A 59 3.57 -0.57 -8.65
CA GLN A 59 5.02 -0.70 -8.59
C GLN A 59 5.70 0.08 -9.72
N GLU A 60 5.08 0.16 -10.89
CA GLU A 60 5.67 0.79 -12.08
C GLU A 60 5.32 2.28 -12.19
N LYS A 61 4.11 2.69 -11.79
CA LYS A 61 3.58 4.04 -12.10
C LYS A 61 3.62 5.05 -10.96
N LEU A 62 4.11 4.65 -9.78
CA LEU A 62 3.98 5.42 -8.55
C LEU A 62 5.29 5.92 -7.97
#